data_AF-A0A1H0G8X8-F1
#
_entry.id   AF-A0A1H0G8X8-F1
#
_cell.length_a   1.000
_cell.length_b   1.000
_cell.length_c   1.000
_cell.angle_alpha   90.00
_cell.angle_beta   90.00
_cell.angle_gamma   90.00
#
_symmetry.space_group_name_H-M   'P 1'
#
loop_
_entity.id
_entity.type
_entity.pdbx_description
1 polymer ?
#
loop_
_entity_poly.entity_id
_entity_poly.type
_entity_poly.pdbx_seq_one_letter_code
_entity_poly.pdbx_strand_id
1 'polypeptide(L)'
;MADKVLVAYTSKIAATDEIAQIIGTELAGCGLRVSVLPVAAAETLHGFGAVIMGDAAARDAHRFVRRHKTSLKCTPLWLFHRGTPPVPGDVTRMVRRLGAIGPVSFGGAAPDWERAKAWARYLADQLTVLHRGFVSG
;
A
#
# COMPACT_ATOMS: atom_id res chain seq x y z
N MET A 1 -8.11 -9.41 16.36
CA MET A 1 -7.07 -8.40 16.05
C MET A 1 -6.49 -8.67 14.68
N ALA A 2 -6.13 -7.62 13.95
CA ALA A 2 -5.63 -7.73 12.58
C ALA A 2 -4.15 -7.33 12.57
N ASP A 3 -3.26 -8.31 12.74
CA ASP A 3 -1.82 -8.08 12.93
C ASP A 3 -1.02 -8.18 11.62
N LYS A 4 -1.73 -8.12 10.49
CA LYS A 4 -1.18 -8.39 9.16
C LYS A 4 -1.30 -7.17 8.26
N VAL A 5 -0.27 -6.93 7.46
CA VAL A 5 -0.21 -5.88 6.45
C VAL A 5 -0.43 -6.51 5.08
N LEU A 6 -1.33 -5.92 4.29
CA LEU A 6 -1.48 -6.26 2.88
C LEU A 6 -0.67 -5.26 2.04
N VAL A 7 0.28 -5.75 1.26
CA VAL A 7 0.88 -5.00 0.14
C VAL A 7 0.20 -5.46 -1.14
N ALA A 8 -0.71 -4.65 -1.66
CA ALA A 8 -1.46 -4.94 -2.87
C ALA A 8 -0.86 -4.20 -4.07
N TYR A 9 -0.77 -4.84 -5.23
CA TYR A 9 -0.26 -4.20 -6.45
C TYR A 9 -1.16 -4.49 -7.65
N THR A 10 -1.14 -3.60 -8.63
CA THR A 10 -1.75 -3.84 -9.93
C THR A 10 -0.69 -4.39 -10.88
N SER A 11 -1.01 -5.44 -11.61
CA SER A 11 -0.06 -6.17 -12.47
C SER A 11 0.14 -5.53 -13.85
N LYS A 12 -0.63 -4.48 -14.17
CA LYS A 12 -0.60 -3.84 -15.50
C LYS A 12 0.57 -2.90 -15.70
N ILE A 13 1.14 -2.38 -14.62
CA ILE A 13 2.26 -1.45 -14.67
C ILE A 13 3.51 -2.23 -14.24
N ALA A 14 4.38 -2.51 -15.21
CA ALA A 14 5.62 -3.27 -15.04
C ALA A 14 6.41 -2.79 -13.81
N ALA A 15 7.05 -3.69 -13.06
CA ALA A 15 7.83 -3.42 -11.85
C ALA A 15 7.04 -2.85 -10.65
N THR A 16 5.72 -2.69 -10.72
CA THR A 16 4.91 -2.39 -9.53
C THR A 16 4.89 -3.58 -8.58
N ASP A 17 4.87 -4.79 -9.14
CA ASP A 17 5.04 -6.06 -8.44
C ASP A 17 6.42 -6.14 -7.75
N GLU A 18 7.49 -5.74 -8.43
CA GLU A 18 8.84 -5.69 -7.86
C GLU A 18 8.93 -4.70 -6.69
N ILE A 19 8.38 -3.49 -6.85
CA ILE A 19 8.31 -2.49 -5.77
C ILE A 19 7.50 -3.05 -4.59
N ALA A 20 6.35 -3.68 -4.85
CA ALA A 20 5.51 -4.29 -3.83
C ALA A 20 6.25 -5.41 -3.09
N GLN A 21 7.03 -6.22 -3.80
CA GLN A 21 7.81 -7.29 -3.22
C GLN A 21 8.94 -6.74 -2.35
N ILE A 22 9.64 -5.69 -2.77
CA ILE A 22 10.68 -5.03 -1.98
C ILE A 22 10.08 -4.46 -0.69
N ILE A 23 8.97 -3.73 -0.79
CA ILE A 23 8.27 -3.20 0.38
C ILE A 23 7.87 -4.34 1.32
N GLY A 24 7.30 -5.42 0.78
CA GLY A 24 6.88 -6.56 1.58
C GLY A 24 8.03 -7.26 2.29
N THR A 25 9.15 -7.45 1.60
CA THR A 25 10.36 -8.06 2.17
C THR A 25 10.95 -7.20 3.29
N GLU A 26 11.05 -5.89 3.11
CA GLU A 26 11.59 -4.99 4.15
C GLU A 26 10.67 -4.94 5.38
N LEU A 27 9.35 -4.83 5.19
CA LEU A 27 8.38 -4.86 6.30
C LEU A 27 8.45 -6.19 7.07
N ALA A 28 8.58 -7.32 6.37
CA ALA A 28 8.75 -8.62 6.99
C ALA A 28 10.10 -8.73 7.74
N GLY A 29 11.17 -8.16 7.19
CA GLY A 29 12.47 -8.04 7.86
C GLY A 29 12.42 -7.21 9.14
N CYS A 30 11.48 -6.26 9.24
CA CYS A 30 11.18 -5.51 10.46
C CYS A 30 10.24 -6.25 11.44
N GLY A 31 9.89 -7.52 11.18
CA GLY A 31 9.08 -8.36 12.06
C GLY A 31 7.57 -8.26 11.87
N LEU A 32 7.09 -7.55 10.84
CA LEU A 32 5.66 -7.48 10.53
C LEU A 32 5.19 -8.73 9.77
N ARG A 33 3.93 -9.15 10.00
CA ARG A 33 3.30 -10.17 9.18
C ARG A 33 2.79 -9.52 7.90
N VAL A 34 3.29 -9.93 6.74
CA VAL A 34 2.97 -9.30 5.46
C VAL A 34 2.43 -10.30 4.46
N SER A 35 1.44 -9.89 3.65
CA SER A 35 1.13 -10.57 2.39
C SER A 35 1.29 -9.60 1.23
N VAL A 36 2.02 -10.03 0.21
CA VAL A 36 2.13 -9.31 -1.06
C VAL A 36 1.24 -10.03 -2.08
N LEU A 37 0.21 -9.35 -2.59
CA LEU A 37 -0.76 -9.94 -3.49
C LEU A 37 -1.12 -8.98 -4.64
N PRO A 38 -1.38 -9.49 -5.86
CA PRO A 38 -2.05 -8.67 -6.86
C PRO A 38 -3.46 -8.32 -6.37
N VAL A 39 -3.96 -7.13 -6.67
CA VAL A 39 -5.31 -6.68 -6.26
C VAL A 39 -6.43 -7.63 -6.70
N ALA A 40 -6.21 -8.40 -7.77
CA ALA A 40 -7.15 -9.40 -8.25
C ALA A 40 -7.27 -10.63 -7.33
N ALA A 41 -6.20 -10.97 -6.60
CA ALA A 41 -6.17 -12.11 -5.66
C ALA A 41 -6.53 -11.70 -4.22
N ALA A 42 -6.57 -10.41 -3.91
CA ALA A 42 -6.94 -9.89 -2.60
C ALA A 42 -8.47 -9.77 -2.46
N GLU A 43 -9.14 -10.92 -2.30
CA GLU A 43 -10.60 -11.03 -2.30
C GLU A 43 -11.30 -10.44 -1.07
N THR A 44 -10.58 -10.34 0.04
CA THR A 44 -11.03 -9.82 1.34
C THR A 44 -9.93 -9.00 2.02
N LEU A 45 -10.33 -8.00 2.80
CA LEU A 45 -9.46 -7.24 3.70
C LEU A 45 -9.59 -7.67 5.17
N HIS A 46 -10.42 -8.68 5.45
CA HIS A 46 -10.58 -9.18 6.80
C HIS A 46 -9.25 -9.75 7.33
N GLY A 47 -8.88 -9.38 8.56
CA GLY A 47 -7.62 -9.78 9.19
C GLY A 47 -6.41 -8.92 8.82
N PHE A 48 -6.55 -7.92 7.95
CA PHE A 48 -5.51 -6.93 7.67
C PHE A 48 -5.71 -5.65 8.48
N GLY A 49 -4.68 -5.26 9.24
CA GLY A 49 -4.66 -4.04 10.04
C GLY A 49 -4.21 -2.82 9.25
N ALA A 50 -3.59 -3.04 8.08
CA ALA A 50 -3.12 -1.99 7.19
C ALA A 50 -3.06 -2.47 5.74
N VAL A 51 -3.21 -1.53 4.80
CA VAL A 51 -3.06 -1.78 3.36
C VAL A 51 -2.05 -0.79 2.77
N ILE A 52 -1.12 -1.30 1.96
CA ILE A 52 -0.22 -0.52 1.12
C ILE A 52 -0.54 -0.90 -0.32
N MET A 53 -0.95 0.04 -1.16
CA MET A 53 -1.43 -0.23 -2.51
C MET A 53 -0.60 0.48 -3.59
N GLY A 54 -0.14 -0.30 -4.56
CA GLY A 54 0.58 0.18 -5.74
C GLY A 54 -0.33 0.69 -6.86
N ASP A 55 0.24 1.61 -7.65
CA ASP A 55 -0.19 2.07 -8.98
C ASP A 55 -1.68 2.38 -9.13
N ALA A 56 -2.21 3.01 -8.09
CA ALA A 56 -3.56 3.51 -7.87
C ALA A 56 -4.30 4.10 -9.10
N ALA A 57 -3.60 4.58 -10.13
CA ALA A 57 -4.22 5.04 -11.39
C ALA A 57 -4.79 3.90 -12.26
N ALA A 58 -4.40 2.66 -12.02
CA ALA A 58 -4.85 1.53 -12.80
C ALA A 58 -6.32 1.20 -12.56
N ARG A 59 -7.04 0.80 -13.62
CA ARG A 59 -8.46 0.41 -13.56
C ARG A 59 -8.74 -0.64 -12.48
N ASP A 60 -7.82 -1.56 -12.27
CA ASP A 60 -7.99 -2.67 -11.32
C ASP A 60 -7.83 -2.19 -9.87
N ALA A 61 -7.04 -1.15 -9.62
CA ALA A 61 -6.98 -0.49 -8.32
C ALA A 61 -8.33 0.16 -7.98
N HIS A 62 -8.96 0.85 -8.94
CA HIS A 62 -10.31 1.39 -8.76
C HIS A 62 -11.36 0.30 -8.50
N ARG A 63 -11.25 -0.86 -9.17
CA ARG A 63 -12.14 -2.00 -8.93
C ARG A 63 -11.96 -2.54 -7.51
N PHE A 64 -10.71 -2.71 -7.07
CA PHE A 64 -10.38 -3.15 -5.72
C PHE A 64 -10.93 -2.19 -4.67
N VAL A 65 -10.70 -0.88 -4.84
CA VAL A 65 -11.21 0.14 -3.91
C VAL A 65 -12.73 0.15 -3.84
N ARG A 66 -13.42 -0.01 -4.98
CA ARG A 66 -14.88 -0.13 -4.99
C ARG A 66 -15.37 -1.36 -4.22
N ARG A 67 -14.70 -2.51 -4.41
CA ARG A 67 -15.04 -3.77 -3.72
C ARG A 67 -14.84 -3.67 -2.21
N HIS A 68 -13.78 -3.01 -1.78
CA HIS A 68 -13.35 -2.96 -0.38
C HIS A 68 -13.61 -1.63 0.33
N LYS A 69 -14.48 -0.79 -0.25
CA LYS A 69 -14.69 0.60 0.19
C LYS A 69 -14.96 0.73 1.69
N THR A 70 -15.80 -0.15 2.25
CA THR A 70 -16.17 -0.09 3.67
C THR A 70 -14.98 -0.43 4.55
N SER A 71 -14.24 -1.50 4.24
CA SER A 71 -13.04 -1.88 4.98
C SER A 71 -11.94 -0.82 4.88
N LEU A 72 -11.67 -0.29 3.68
CA LEU A 72 -10.63 0.73 3.47
C LEU A 72 -10.91 2.07 4.16
N LYS A 73 -12.14 2.34 4.59
CA LYS A 73 -12.43 3.52 5.42
C LYS A 73 -12.01 3.37 6.87
N CYS A 74 -11.88 2.13 7.34
CA CYS A 74 -11.53 1.80 8.72
C CYS A 74 -10.11 1.22 8.83
N THR A 75 -9.49 0.89 7.70
CA THR A 75 -8.14 0.34 7.63
C THR A 75 -7.17 1.39 7.07
N PRO A 76 -6.11 1.76 7.80
CA PRO A 76 -5.06 2.63 7.31
C PRO A 76 -4.56 2.20 5.92
N LEU A 77 -4.49 3.17 5.00
CA LEU A 77 -4.15 2.95 3.60
C LEU A 77 -3.01 3.86 3.17
N TRP A 78 -1.92 3.29 2.66
CA TRP A 78 -0.86 4.00 1.96
C TRP A 78 -0.92 3.70 0.47
N LEU A 79 -0.65 4.71 -0.35
CA LEU A 79 -0.54 4.54 -1.79
C LEU A 79 0.91 4.73 -2.23
N PHE A 80 1.33 3.96 -3.23
CA PHE A 80 2.53 4.22 -3.99
C PHE A 80 2.27 4.16 -5.49
N HIS A 81 3.18 4.73 -6.26
CA HIS A 81 3.07 4.82 -7.70
C HIS A 81 4.43 4.58 -8.35
N ARG A 82 4.45 3.71 -9.36
CA ARG A 82 5.57 3.62 -10.30
C ARG A 82 5.39 4.69 -11.38
N GLY A 83 6.11 5.79 -11.18
CA GLY A 83 6.20 6.91 -12.10
C GLY A 83 6.72 8.14 -11.39
N THR A 84 6.66 9.28 -12.07
CA THR A 84 7.07 10.57 -11.53
C THR A 84 5.85 11.44 -11.23
N PRO A 85 5.92 12.35 -10.24
CA PRO A 85 4.93 13.41 -10.12
C PRO A 85 4.82 14.26 -11.40
N PRO A 86 3.67 14.90 -11.66
CA PRO A 86 2.46 14.86 -10.86
C PRO A 86 1.68 13.55 -11.03
N VAL A 87 1.05 13.08 -9.94
CA VAL A 87 0.16 11.92 -10.04
C VAL A 87 -1.17 12.29 -10.69
N PRO A 88 -1.80 11.36 -11.43
CA PRO A 88 -3.12 11.59 -12.04
C PRO A 88 -4.19 12.04 -11.03
N GLY A 89 -5.08 12.94 -11.46
CA GLY A 89 -6.06 13.57 -10.56
C GLY A 89 -7.12 12.62 -9.97
N ASP A 90 -7.36 11.47 -10.60
CA ASP A 90 -8.17 10.39 -10.06
C ASP A 90 -7.51 9.70 -8.84
N VAL A 91 -6.18 9.56 -8.83
CA VAL A 91 -5.41 9.12 -7.66
C VAL A 91 -5.53 10.14 -6.54
N THR A 92 -5.36 11.44 -6.82
CA THR A 92 -5.55 12.50 -5.82
C THR A 92 -6.98 12.50 -5.25
N ARG A 93 -7.98 12.18 -6.08
CA ARG A 93 -9.37 12.06 -5.63
C ARG A 93 -9.58 10.83 -4.75
N MET A 94 -8.93 9.72 -5.09
CA MET A 94 -8.99 8.50 -4.29
C MET A 94 -8.34 8.67 -2.92
N VAL A 95 -7.16 9.30 -2.85
CA VAL A 95 -6.49 9.69 -1.60
C VAL A 95 -7.48 10.41 -0.68
N ARG A 96 -8.09 11.49 -1.18
CA ARG A 96 -9.06 12.28 -0.42
C ARG A 96 -10.29 11.49 0.03
N ARG A 97 -10.81 10.62 -0.83
CA ARG A 97 -12.02 9.82 -0.55
C ARG A 97 -11.81 8.73 0.50
N LEU A 98 -10.59 8.21 0.61
CA LEU A 98 -10.25 7.11 1.51
C LEU A 98 -9.49 7.58 2.75
N GLY A 99 -9.07 8.85 2.80
CA GLY A 99 -8.13 9.31 3.83
C GLY A 99 -6.78 8.63 3.73
N ALA A 100 -6.38 8.22 2.51
CA ALA A 100 -5.12 7.51 2.30
C ALA A 100 -3.92 8.45 2.48
N ILE A 101 -2.76 7.88 2.80
CA ILE A 101 -1.48 8.59 2.89
C ILE A 101 -0.69 8.36 1.59
N GLY A 102 -0.14 9.44 1.01
CA GLY A 102 0.60 9.40 -0.26
C GLY A 102 -0.19 9.98 -1.45
N PRO A 103 0.14 9.61 -2.71
CA PRO A 103 1.04 8.52 -3.11
C PRO A 103 2.53 8.88 -3.10
N VAL A 104 3.37 7.95 -2.64
CA VAL A 104 4.82 8.04 -2.83
C VAL A 104 5.18 7.58 -4.24
N SER A 105 6.01 8.35 -4.95
CA SER A 105 6.46 8.05 -6.31
C SER A 105 7.86 7.45 -6.29
N PHE A 106 8.07 6.35 -7.02
CA PHE A 106 9.34 5.62 -7.09
C PHE A 106 10.09 5.79 -8.42
N GLY A 107 9.82 6.85 -9.19
CA GLY A 107 10.59 7.17 -10.39
C GLY A 107 10.04 6.52 -11.68
N GLY A 108 10.70 6.85 -12.80
CA GLY A 108 10.24 6.55 -14.16
C GLY A 108 10.73 5.20 -14.72
N ALA A 109 11.58 5.23 -15.75
CA ALA A 109 11.98 4.03 -16.51
C ALA A 109 12.60 2.92 -15.62
N ALA A 110 13.45 3.30 -14.67
CA ALA A 110 13.97 2.45 -13.61
C ALA A 110 13.43 2.95 -12.26
N PRO A 111 12.82 2.07 -11.43
CA PRO A 111 12.40 2.44 -10.10
C PRO A 111 13.59 2.76 -9.18
N ASP A 112 13.39 3.70 -8.27
CA ASP A 112 14.31 4.00 -7.18
C ASP A 112 14.13 2.97 -6.05
N TRP A 113 14.94 1.92 -6.11
CA TRP A 113 14.88 0.79 -5.18
C TRP A 113 15.27 1.17 -3.75
N GLU A 114 16.25 2.07 -3.60
CA GLU A 114 16.69 2.51 -2.27
C GLU A 114 15.61 3.34 -1.60
N ARG A 115 14.90 4.18 -2.36
CA ARG A 115 13.72 4.88 -1.86
C ARG A 115 12.60 3.93 -1.48
N ALA A 116 12.36 2.87 -2.24
CA ALA A 116 11.36 1.85 -1.89
C ALA A 116 11.68 1.18 -0.54
N LYS A 117 12.95 0.78 -0.33
CA LYS A 117 13.41 0.21 0.94
C LYS A 117 13.30 1.21 2.09
N ALA A 118 13.78 2.44 1.89
CA ALA A 118 13.72 3.49 2.91
C ALA A 118 12.28 3.81 3.32
N TRP A 119 11.37 3.87 2.34
CA TRP A 119 9.95 4.08 2.63
C TRP A 119 9.32 2.90 3.37
N ALA A 120 9.67 1.67 3.00
CA ALA A 120 9.18 0.47 3.71
C ALA A 120 9.61 0.46 5.18
N ARG A 121 10.85 0.84 5.49
CA ARG A 121 11.34 0.96 6.87
C ARG A 121 10.59 2.05 7.66
N TYR A 122 10.38 3.20 7.03
CA TYR A 122 9.55 4.26 7.61
C TYR A 122 8.12 3.75 7.91
N LEU A 123 7.51 2.99 7.00
CA LEU A 123 6.19 2.40 7.24
C LEU A 123 6.21 1.38 8.37
N ALA A 124 7.28 0.59 8.51
CA ALA A 124 7.40 -0.36 9.61
C ALA A 124 7.35 0.33 10.98
N ASP A 125 8.03 1.47 11.11
CA ASP A 125 8.01 2.29 12.34
C ASP A 125 6.61 2.84 12.60
N GLN A 126 5.95 3.40 11.57
CA GLN A 126 4.59 3.92 11.70
C GLN A 126 3.57 2.83 12.09
N LEU A 127 3.65 1.65 11.47
CA LEU A 127 2.76 0.53 11.74
C LEU A 127 2.97 -0.04 13.16
N THR A 128 4.22 -0.05 13.64
CA THR A 128 4.54 -0.45 15.01
C THR A 128 3.93 0.52 16.02
N VAL A 129 3.98 1.83 15.76
CA VAL A 129 3.35 2.85 16.60
C VAL A 129 1.83 2.70 16.59
N LEU A 130 1.23 2.51 15.41
CA LEU A 130 -0.21 2.27 15.28
C LEU A 130 -0.66 1.06 16.09
N HIS A 131 0.08 -0.06 16.07
CA HIS A 131 -0.24 -1.23 16.88
C HIS A 131 -0.18 -0.95 18.40
N ARG A 132 0.76 -0.13 18.87
CA ARG A 132 0.89 0.20 20.30
C ARG A 132 -0.20 1.17 20.80
N GLY A 133 -0.73 2.02 19.93
CA GLY A 133 -1.81 2.95 20.27
C GLY A 133 -3.17 2.30 20.55
N PHE A 134 -3.38 1.05 20.11
CA PHE A 134 -4.64 0.31 20.32
C PHE A 134 -4.70 -0.53 21.61
N VAL A 135 -3.59 -0.68 22.34
CA VAL A 135 -3.52 -1.50 23.57
C VAL A 135 -3.74 -0.65 24.84
N SER A 136 -3.86 0.67 24.69
CA SER A 136 -4.15 1.60 25.78
C SER A 136 -5.46 2.33 25.50
N GLY A 137 -6.59 1.66 25.78
CA GLY A 137 -7.94 2.21 25.67
C GLY A 137 -8.93 1.38 26.47
#